data_AF-A0A3M6UAB7-F1
#
_entry.id   AF-A0A3M6UAB7-F1
#
_cell.length_a   1.000
_cell.length_b   1.000
_cell.length_c   1.000
_cell.angle_alpha   90.00
_cell.angle_beta   90.00
_cell.angle_gamma   90.00
#
_symmetry.space_group_name_H-M   'P 1'
#
loop_
_entity.id
_entity.type
_entity.pdbx_description
1 polymer ?
#
loop_
_entity_poly.entity_id
_entity_poly.type
_entity_poly.pdbx_seq_one_letter_code
_entity_poly.pdbx_strand_id
1 'polypeptide(L)'
;GGYTVYKRDVTVKDIASSGRNFSEIFQKYTFVAKRSLITMTTAGSCTVIDGSDSSWGDSTYKLYSTNKDPEDHYLHFDGKSNSLKADGDGTNNANFKMYQTPDADGRTVVILEHAKSRKVMAVDKENDTVTLEDPSEPLDKLMKKSVEVAPYKILFHKRWGKDGYGKFYLQSLLDDKQRIVGFDENGELKKTMVAQPDHPESLFKIY
;
A
#
# COMPACT_ATOMS: atom_id res chain seq x y z
N GLY A 1 -22.84 -12.04 8.41
CA GLY A 1 -23.29 -12.85 7.26
C GLY A 1 -22.06 -13.20 6.45
N GLY A 2 -21.79 -14.48 6.25
CA GLY A 2 -20.63 -14.92 5.47
C GLY A 2 -20.85 -14.68 3.98
N TYR A 3 -19.82 -14.19 3.29
CA TYR A 3 -19.83 -14.05 1.83
C TYR A 3 -19.05 -15.22 1.22
N THR A 4 -19.70 -15.92 0.29
CA THR A 4 -19.09 -16.97 -0.53
C THR A 4 -18.32 -16.32 -1.67
N VAL A 5 -17.02 -16.58 -1.76
CA VAL A 5 -16.16 -16.16 -2.87
C VAL A 5 -16.38 -17.12 -4.05
N TYR A 6 -16.78 -16.60 -5.20
CA TYR A 6 -16.85 -17.39 -6.44
C TYR A 6 -15.49 -17.38 -7.12
N LYS A 7 -14.72 -18.45 -6.94
CA LYS A 7 -13.53 -18.74 -7.74
C LYS A 7 -14.01 -19.29 -9.09
N ARG A 8 -13.90 -18.53 -10.18
CA ARG A 8 -14.11 -19.06 -11.53
C ARG A 8 -12.78 -19.52 -12.09
N ASP A 9 -12.53 -20.83 -12.02
CA ASP A 9 -11.44 -21.45 -12.76
C ASP A 9 -11.84 -21.46 -14.25
N VAL A 10 -11.24 -20.58 -15.06
CA VAL A 10 -11.43 -20.61 -16.51
C VAL A 10 -10.43 -21.60 -17.09
N THR A 11 -10.91 -22.80 -17.42
CA THR A 11 -10.11 -23.81 -18.11
C THR A 11 -10.00 -23.48 -19.61
N VAL A 12 -8.81 -23.65 -20.21
CA VAL A 12 -8.57 -23.43 -21.65
C VAL A 12 -9.52 -24.25 -22.55
N LYS A 13 -10.12 -25.33 -22.03
CA LYS A 13 -11.18 -26.09 -22.70
C LYS A 13 -12.46 -25.30 -22.98
N ASP A 14 -12.79 -24.29 -22.18
CA ASP A 14 -14.02 -23.50 -22.32
C ASP A 14 -13.93 -22.45 -23.45
N ILE A 15 -12.73 -22.20 -23.97
CA ILE A 15 -12.47 -21.20 -25.01
C ILE A 15 -12.69 -21.80 -26.40
N ALA A 16 -12.29 -23.07 -26.60
CA ALA A 16 -12.38 -23.77 -27.87
C ALA A 16 -13.82 -24.08 -28.33
N SER A 17 -14.77 -24.15 -27.38
CA SER A 17 -16.19 -24.40 -27.66
C SER A 17 -16.99 -23.13 -27.98
N SER A 18 -16.43 -21.94 -27.78
CA SER A 18 -17.17 -20.68 -27.89
C SER A 18 -17.10 -20.00 -29.28
N GLY A 19 -16.31 -20.54 -30.21
CA GLY A 19 -16.18 -19.99 -31.57
C GLY A 19 -15.60 -18.57 -31.65
N ARG A 20 -15.12 -18.01 -30.53
CA ARG A 20 -14.59 -16.64 -30.46
C ARG A 20 -13.12 -16.60 -30.83
N ASN A 21 -12.75 -15.59 -31.62
CA ASN A 21 -11.40 -15.40 -32.10
C ASN A 21 -10.48 -15.01 -30.92
N PHE A 22 -9.36 -15.71 -30.75
CA PHE A 22 -8.45 -15.53 -29.60
C PHE A 22 -7.98 -14.08 -29.43
N SER A 23 -7.85 -13.32 -30.52
CA SER A 23 -7.44 -11.91 -30.49
C SER A 23 -8.43 -10.97 -29.80
N GLU A 24 -9.74 -11.26 -29.85
CA GLU A 24 -10.76 -10.43 -29.20
C GLU A 24 -10.78 -10.61 -27.68
N ILE A 25 -10.38 -11.80 -27.21
CA ILE A 25 -10.28 -12.09 -25.78
C ILE A 25 -9.09 -11.32 -25.18
N PHE A 26 -7.96 -11.25 -25.89
CA PHE A 26 -6.78 -10.49 -25.44
C PHE A 26 -6.98 -8.96 -25.44
N GLN A 27 -7.88 -8.41 -26.26
CA GLN A 27 -8.20 -6.98 -26.17
C GLN A 27 -9.02 -6.61 -24.94
N LYS A 28 -9.77 -7.57 -24.36
CA LYS A 28 -10.61 -7.34 -23.18
C LYS A 28 -9.90 -7.62 -21.86
N TYR A 29 -8.81 -8.41 -21.89
CA TYR A 29 -7.99 -8.74 -20.75
C TYR A 29 -6.55 -8.31 -21.04
N THR A 30 -6.12 -7.19 -20.47
CA THR A 30 -4.74 -6.71 -20.56
C THR A 30 -3.85 -7.69 -19.81
N PHE A 31 -3.41 -8.75 -20.48
CA PHE A 31 -2.38 -9.64 -19.98
C PHE A 31 -1.05 -8.88 -19.98
N VAL A 32 -0.63 -8.37 -18.82
CA VAL A 32 0.74 -7.91 -18.60
C VAL A 32 1.62 -9.16 -18.46
N ALA A 33 1.89 -9.81 -19.59
CA ALA A 33 2.89 -10.87 -19.66
C ALA A 33 4.27 -10.21 -19.54
N LYS A 34 4.82 -10.16 -18.31
CA LYS A 34 6.25 -9.90 -18.11
C LYS A 34 7.04 -10.94 -18.92
N ARG A 35 7.85 -10.45 -19.87
CA ARG A 35 8.77 -11.22 -20.72
C ARG A 35 9.39 -12.40 -19.96
N SER A 36 8.84 -13.56 -20.19
CA SER A 36 9.46 -14.85 -19.93
C SER A 36 9.33 -15.60 -21.26
N LEU A 37 10.42 -16.05 -21.86
CA LEU A 37 10.33 -16.98 -22.99
C LEU A 37 9.58 -18.22 -22.49
N ILE A 38 8.29 -18.34 -22.79
CA ILE A 38 7.52 -19.53 -22.49
C ILE A 38 7.76 -20.53 -23.63
N THR A 39 8.71 -21.44 -23.44
CA THR A 39 8.75 -22.67 -24.22
C THR A 39 7.61 -23.57 -23.72
N MET A 40 6.51 -23.66 -24.46
CA MET A 40 5.34 -24.44 -24.05
C MET A 40 5.56 -25.93 -24.30
N THR A 41 5.68 -26.73 -23.23
CA THR A 41 5.64 -28.21 -23.34
C THR A 41 4.66 -28.89 -22.38
N THR A 42 3.91 -28.18 -21.53
CA THR A 42 2.86 -28.81 -20.72
C THR A 42 1.80 -27.80 -20.35
N ALA A 43 0.53 -28.21 -20.36
CA ALA A 43 -0.61 -27.39 -19.95
C ALA A 43 -0.44 -26.90 -18.51
N GLY A 44 0.03 -25.66 -18.35
CA GLY A 44 0.08 -24.96 -17.08
C GLY A 44 -1.19 -24.13 -16.89
N SER A 45 -1.76 -24.16 -15.69
CA SER A 45 -2.83 -23.24 -15.30
C SER A 45 -2.31 -21.80 -15.32
N CYS A 46 -2.90 -20.93 -16.13
CA CYS A 46 -2.70 -19.49 -16.02
C CYS A 46 -3.68 -18.93 -14.99
N THR A 47 -3.17 -18.32 -13.92
CA THR A 47 -3.99 -17.48 -13.04
C THR A 47 -4.13 -16.11 -13.70
N VAL A 48 -5.35 -15.78 -14.13
CA VAL A 48 -5.67 -14.42 -14.61
C VAL A 48 -5.97 -13.57 -13.38
N ILE A 49 -5.03 -12.71 -12.98
CA ILE A 49 -5.31 -11.63 -12.03
C ILE A 49 -5.92 -10.49 -12.84
N ASP A 50 -7.21 -10.63 -13.07
CA ASP A 50 -8.07 -9.55 -13.55
C ASP A 50 -8.18 -8.56 -12.38
N GLY A 51 -7.53 -7.41 -12.49
CA GLY A 51 -7.52 -6.36 -11.45
C GLY A 51 -8.89 -5.74 -11.13
N SER A 52 -10.02 -6.30 -11.59
CA SER A 52 -11.37 -5.87 -11.22
C SER A 52 -11.81 -6.27 -9.80
N ASP A 53 -11.09 -7.20 -9.16
CA ASP A 53 -11.44 -7.73 -7.82
C ASP A 53 -10.55 -7.22 -6.67
N SER A 54 -9.65 -6.25 -6.89
CA SER A 54 -8.89 -5.65 -5.78
C SER A 54 -9.80 -4.71 -4.97
N SER A 55 -10.68 -5.28 -4.14
CA SER A 55 -11.48 -4.52 -3.20
C SER A 55 -10.58 -4.00 -2.10
N TRP A 56 -10.26 -2.72 -2.15
CA TRP A 56 -9.54 -2.06 -1.06
C TRP A 56 -10.36 -2.16 0.22
N GLY A 57 -9.80 -2.78 1.25
CA GLY A 57 -10.34 -2.70 2.60
C GLY A 57 -9.94 -1.36 3.22
N ASP A 58 -10.81 -0.77 4.03
CA ASP A 58 -10.50 0.46 4.73
C ASP A 58 -10.90 0.41 6.20
N SER A 59 -10.08 1.04 7.04
CA SER A 59 -10.32 1.18 8.47
C SER A 59 -9.52 2.36 9.02
N THR A 60 -10.02 2.97 10.08
CA THR A 60 -9.35 4.09 10.75
C THR A 60 -8.54 3.58 11.93
N TYR A 61 -7.28 3.98 11.99
CA TYR A 61 -6.33 3.56 13.01
C TYR A 61 -5.54 4.75 13.55
N LYS A 62 -4.97 4.57 14.74
CA LYS A 62 -3.85 5.35 15.23
C LYS A 62 -2.57 4.54 15.04
N LEU A 63 -1.50 5.20 14.64
CA LEU A 63 -0.22 4.55 14.40
C LEU A 63 0.76 4.95 15.50
N TYR A 64 1.04 4.04 16.43
CA TYR A 64 1.98 4.26 17.51
C TYR A 64 3.41 3.95 17.05
N SER A 65 4.30 4.94 17.06
CA SER A 65 5.74 4.77 16.80
C SER A 65 6.41 4.10 18.00
N THR A 66 7.25 3.10 17.72
CA THR A 66 7.95 2.35 18.79
C THR A 66 9.33 2.90 19.13
N ASN A 67 9.67 4.09 18.63
CA ASN A 67 11.02 4.63 18.77
C ASN A 67 11.37 5.05 20.21
N LYS A 68 10.36 5.19 21.09
CA LYS A 68 10.54 5.53 22.50
C LYS A 68 9.39 5.00 23.37
N ASP A 69 9.72 4.46 24.55
CA ASP A 69 8.78 4.02 25.60
C ASP A 69 8.20 5.22 26.39
N PRO A 70 7.00 5.14 26.99
CA PRO A 70 5.71 4.74 26.41
C PRO A 70 4.70 5.91 26.35
N GLU A 71 5.14 7.16 26.46
CA GLU A 71 4.22 8.32 26.49
C GLU A 71 4.21 9.07 25.15
N ASP A 72 3.02 9.23 24.56
CA ASP A 72 2.72 10.18 23.48
C ASP A 72 3.58 10.10 22.20
N HIS A 73 3.58 8.92 21.55
CA HIS A 73 4.31 8.68 20.29
C HIS A 73 3.44 8.24 19.11
N TYR A 74 2.24 8.80 18.99
CA TYR A 74 1.38 8.54 17.84
C TYR A 74 1.77 9.42 16.65
N LEU A 75 1.73 8.83 15.46
CA LEU A 75 1.77 9.57 14.20
C LEU A 75 0.61 10.56 14.19
N HIS A 76 0.91 11.82 13.91
CA HIS A 76 -0.10 12.87 13.75
C HIS A 76 0.29 13.89 12.69
N PHE A 77 -0.71 14.63 12.23
CA PHE A 77 -0.53 15.75 11.32
C PHE A 77 -0.26 17.04 12.09
N ASP A 78 0.96 17.56 11.95
CA ASP A 78 1.34 18.89 12.45
C ASP A 78 0.83 19.95 11.46
N GLY A 79 -0.46 20.29 11.59
CA GLY A 79 -1.16 21.21 10.69
C GLY A 79 -0.55 22.62 10.58
N LYS A 80 0.46 22.96 11.39
CA LYS A 80 1.22 24.22 11.28
C LYS A 80 2.28 24.17 10.18
N SER A 81 2.98 23.04 10.08
CA SER A 81 4.10 22.85 9.13
C SER A 81 3.69 22.04 7.90
N ASN A 82 2.43 21.60 7.83
CA ASN A 82 1.94 20.60 6.87
C ASN A 82 2.81 19.32 6.88
N SER A 83 3.43 19.00 8.02
CA SER A 83 4.33 17.86 8.20
C SER A 83 3.69 16.74 9.02
N LEU A 84 4.30 15.56 8.98
CA LEU A 84 3.98 14.46 9.87
C LEU A 84 4.98 14.43 11.02
N LYS A 85 4.49 14.09 12.22
CA LYS A 85 5.32 13.85 13.40
C LYS A 85 4.84 12.62 14.15
N ALA A 86 5.69 12.07 15.01
CA ALA A 86 5.41 10.89 15.83
C ALA A 86 5.67 11.15 17.33
N ASP A 87 5.30 12.34 17.79
CA ASP A 87 5.32 12.84 19.17
C ASP A 87 3.90 13.20 19.66
N GLY A 88 2.87 12.62 19.02
CA GLY A 88 1.48 12.92 19.33
C GLY A 88 0.95 12.13 20.51
N ASP A 89 0.10 12.76 21.31
CA ASP A 89 -0.65 12.17 22.43
C ASP A 89 -1.77 11.20 22.01
N GLY A 90 -1.89 10.91 20.72
CA GLY A 90 -2.94 10.07 20.16
C GLY A 90 -4.32 10.75 20.14
N THR A 91 -4.41 12.05 20.38
CA THR A 91 -5.66 12.82 20.30
C THR A 91 -5.83 13.46 18.91
N ASN A 92 -6.54 14.58 18.82
CA ASN A 92 -6.96 15.21 17.57
C ASN A 92 -5.79 15.35 16.59
N ASN A 93 -5.96 14.79 15.38
CA ASN A 93 -4.97 14.67 14.28
C ASN A 93 -4.13 13.38 14.22
N ALA A 94 -4.35 12.41 15.11
CA ALA A 94 -3.66 11.10 15.06
C ALA A 94 -4.44 9.99 14.32
N ASN A 95 -5.64 10.30 13.80
CA ASN A 95 -6.48 9.32 13.12
C ASN A 95 -6.14 9.26 11.63
N PHE A 96 -5.73 8.08 11.16
CA PHE A 96 -5.45 7.81 9.75
C PHE A 96 -6.35 6.70 9.25
N LYS A 97 -7.06 6.98 8.16
CA LYS A 97 -7.74 5.96 7.38
C LYS A 97 -6.68 5.22 6.55
N MET A 98 -6.53 3.93 6.81
CA MET A 98 -5.62 3.06 6.08
C MET A 98 -6.41 2.23 5.09
N TYR A 99 -6.21 2.50 3.82
CA TYR A 99 -6.73 1.70 2.72
C TYR A 99 -5.72 0.60 2.42
N GLN A 100 -6.16 -0.64 2.21
CA GLN A 100 -5.30 -1.80 2.07
C GLN A 100 -5.76 -2.73 0.95
N THR A 101 -4.82 -3.28 0.19
CA THR A 101 -5.08 -4.31 -0.82
C THR A 101 -3.84 -5.21 -0.99
N PRO A 102 -3.97 -6.50 -1.31
CA PRO A 102 -2.83 -7.33 -1.65
C PRO A 102 -2.27 -6.97 -3.04
N ASP A 103 -0.93 -7.01 -3.20
CA ASP A 103 -0.28 -7.03 -4.51
C ASP A 103 -0.22 -8.44 -5.11
N ALA A 104 0.36 -8.56 -6.31
CA ALA A 104 0.52 -9.83 -7.01
C ALA A 104 1.34 -10.89 -6.23
N ASP A 105 2.21 -10.44 -5.31
CA ASP A 105 3.03 -11.31 -4.46
C ASP A 105 2.37 -11.58 -3.10
N GLY A 106 1.11 -11.13 -2.89
CA GLY A 106 0.37 -11.27 -1.64
C GLY A 106 0.82 -10.31 -0.52
N ARG A 107 1.67 -9.32 -0.82
CA ARG A 107 2.10 -8.30 0.14
C ARG A 107 1.01 -7.24 0.28
N THR A 108 0.86 -6.69 1.48
CA THR A 108 -0.13 -5.64 1.71
C THR A 108 0.39 -4.29 1.24
N VAL A 109 -0.28 -3.70 0.25
CA VAL A 109 -0.11 -2.32 -0.19
C VAL A 109 -1.11 -1.45 0.54
N VAL A 110 -0.67 -0.27 0.99
CA VAL A 110 -1.48 0.66 1.75
C VAL A 110 -1.40 2.09 1.23
N ILE A 111 -2.49 2.83 1.42
CA ILE A 111 -2.55 4.29 1.36
C ILE A 111 -2.99 4.78 2.74
N LEU A 112 -2.32 5.83 3.23
CA LEU A 112 -2.68 6.48 4.49
C LEU A 112 -3.29 7.85 4.22
N GLU A 113 -4.53 8.03 4.62
CA GLU A 113 -5.26 9.29 4.56
C GLU A 113 -5.49 9.82 5.97
N HIS A 114 -5.09 11.07 6.24
CA HIS A 114 -5.41 11.72 7.50
C HIS A 114 -6.92 12.00 7.59
N ALA A 115 -7.58 11.48 8.63
CA ALA A 115 -9.04 11.40 8.70
C ALA A 115 -9.74 12.77 8.62
N LYS A 116 -9.14 13.81 9.21
CA LYS A 116 -9.73 15.15 9.29
C LYS A 116 -9.41 16.01 8.06
N SER A 117 -8.16 16.04 7.62
CA SER A 117 -7.76 16.89 6.48
C SER A 117 -8.02 16.24 5.12
N ARG A 118 -8.27 14.92 5.08
CA ARG A 118 -8.41 14.14 3.84
C ARG A 118 -7.16 14.15 2.94
N LYS A 119 -6.04 14.63 3.47
CA LYS A 119 -4.73 14.59 2.81
C LYS A 119 -4.13 13.19 2.92
N VAL A 120 -3.38 12.79 1.91
CA VAL A 120 -2.72 11.48 1.83
C VAL A 120 -1.24 11.59 2.09
N MET A 121 -0.70 10.58 2.76
CA MET A 121 0.74 10.46 2.94
C MET A 121 1.41 10.18 1.59
N ALA A 122 2.41 10.98 1.26
CA ALA A 122 3.17 10.89 0.03
C ALA A 122 4.67 10.98 0.31
N VAL A 123 5.48 10.33 -0.51
CA VAL A 123 6.92 10.57 -0.52
C VAL A 123 7.21 11.93 -1.15
N ASP A 124 7.90 12.77 -0.40
CA ASP A 124 8.53 13.99 -0.89
C ASP A 124 9.93 13.63 -1.42
N LYS A 125 10.05 13.57 -2.75
CA LYS A 125 11.32 13.21 -3.39
C LYS A 125 12.38 14.31 -3.24
N GLU A 126 11.99 15.57 -3.09
CA GLU A 126 12.90 16.71 -3.02
C GLU A 126 13.59 16.76 -1.66
N ASN A 127 12.82 16.56 -0.58
CA ASN A 127 13.34 16.59 0.79
C ASN A 127 13.76 15.22 1.32
N ASP A 128 13.52 14.15 0.56
CA ASP A 128 13.77 12.76 0.93
C ASP A 128 12.97 12.30 2.17
N THR A 129 11.78 12.87 2.40
CA THR A 129 10.91 12.60 3.56
C THR A 129 9.53 12.12 3.10
N VAL A 130 8.57 12.09 4.03
CA VAL A 130 7.14 11.99 3.71
C VAL A 130 6.42 13.28 4.10
N THR A 131 5.34 13.58 3.40
CA THR A 131 4.49 14.74 3.62
C THR A 131 3.02 14.37 3.46
N LEU A 132 2.11 15.28 3.82
CA LEU A 132 0.69 15.16 3.53
C LEU A 132 0.30 16.07 2.35
N GLU A 133 -0.24 15.46 1.31
CA GLU A 133 -0.69 16.15 0.09
C GLU A 133 -2.18 15.96 -0.16
N ASP A 134 -2.77 16.90 -0.89
CA ASP A 134 -4.10 16.69 -1.45
C ASP A 134 -4.00 15.64 -2.57
N PRO A 135 -4.83 14.58 -2.55
CA PRO A 135 -4.76 13.58 -3.59
C PRO A 135 -5.16 14.21 -4.94
N SER A 136 -4.46 13.85 -6.01
CA SER A 136 -4.67 14.43 -7.35
C SER A 136 -6.07 14.17 -7.91
N GLU A 137 -6.75 13.14 -7.39
CA GLU A 137 -8.14 12.79 -7.66
C GLU A 137 -8.77 12.25 -6.36
N PRO A 138 -10.11 12.23 -6.24
CA PRO A 138 -10.79 11.54 -5.14
C PRO A 138 -10.28 10.10 -4.95
N LEU A 139 -10.00 9.72 -3.69
CA LEU A 139 -9.42 8.41 -3.38
C LEU A 139 -10.28 7.23 -3.85
N ASP A 140 -11.61 7.37 -3.84
CA ASP A 140 -12.53 6.35 -4.37
C ASP A 140 -12.33 6.10 -5.87
N LYS A 141 -11.92 7.11 -6.64
CA LYS A 141 -11.53 6.96 -8.03
C LYS A 141 -10.15 6.35 -8.17
N LEU A 142 -9.18 6.77 -7.34
CA LEU A 142 -7.82 6.22 -7.35
C LEU A 142 -7.82 4.72 -7.01
N MET A 143 -8.58 4.29 -6.01
CA MET A 143 -8.69 2.90 -5.58
C MET A 143 -9.43 1.99 -6.56
N LYS A 144 -10.32 2.55 -7.40
CA LYS A 144 -10.94 1.82 -8.51
C LYS A 144 -9.94 1.55 -9.65
N LYS A 145 -8.83 2.28 -9.68
CA LYS A 145 -7.73 1.98 -10.59
C LYS A 145 -6.85 0.91 -9.91
N SER A 146 -6.33 -0.03 -10.70
CA SER A 146 -5.34 -1.00 -10.22
C SER A 146 -4.20 -0.27 -9.49
N VAL A 147 -3.54 -0.96 -8.55
CA VAL A 147 -2.31 -0.49 -7.88
C VAL A 147 -1.28 0.03 -8.89
N GLU A 148 -1.24 -0.54 -10.09
CA GLU A 148 -0.34 -0.14 -11.19
C GLU A 148 -0.58 1.28 -11.73
N VAL A 149 -1.77 1.85 -11.50
CA VAL A 149 -2.20 3.14 -12.06
C VAL A 149 -2.30 4.22 -10.96
N ALA A 150 -2.34 3.84 -9.69
CA ALA A 150 -2.28 4.80 -8.58
C ALA A 150 -0.89 5.48 -8.51
N PRO A 151 -0.79 6.75 -8.07
CA PRO A 151 0.50 7.41 -7.99
C PRO A 151 1.44 6.67 -7.03
N TYR A 152 2.55 6.11 -7.54
CA TYR A 152 3.50 5.33 -6.73
C TYR A 152 4.01 6.07 -5.48
N LYS A 153 4.02 7.40 -5.48
CA LYS A 153 4.46 8.20 -4.33
C LYS A 153 3.56 8.10 -3.11
N ILE A 154 2.28 7.72 -3.25
CA ILE A 154 1.34 7.57 -2.12
C ILE A 154 1.16 6.11 -1.68
N LEU A 155 1.82 5.17 -2.37
CA LEU A 155 1.71 3.75 -2.11
C LEU A 155 2.87 3.27 -1.24
N PHE A 156 2.52 2.50 -0.21
CA PHE A 156 3.50 1.90 0.71
C PHE A 156 3.21 0.41 0.90
N HIS A 157 4.24 -0.41 0.99
CA HIS A 157 4.12 -1.75 1.54
C HIS A 157 4.05 -1.64 3.05
N LYS A 158 2.99 -2.23 3.64
CA LYS A 158 2.96 -2.54 5.07
C LYS A 158 3.71 -3.85 5.28
N ARG A 159 4.92 -3.77 5.84
CA ARG A 159 5.77 -4.94 6.09
C ARG A 159 5.83 -5.24 7.57
N TRP A 160 5.48 -6.46 7.94
CA TRP A 160 5.59 -6.93 9.31
C TRP A 160 7.04 -6.93 9.76
N GLY A 161 7.29 -6.43 10.97
CA GLY A 161 8.61 -6.43 11.56
C GLY A 161 9.06 -7.86 11.89
N LYS A 162 10.37 -8.11 11.87
CA LYS A 162 10.96 -9.45 12.13
C LYS A 162 10.47 -10.12 13.42
N ASP A 163 10.18 -9.34 14.46
CA ASP A 163 9.78 -9.89 15.75
C ASP A 163 8.31 -10.38 15.78
N GLY A 164 7.53 -10.15 14.73
CA GLY A 164 6.18 -10.72 14.58
C GLY A 164 5.10 -10.21 15.55
N TYR A 165 5.45 -9.39 16.55
CA TYR A 165 4.55 -8.88 17.60
C TYR A 165 3.60 -7.76 17.14
N GLY A 166 3.03 -7.85 15.94
CA GLY A 166 2.11 -6.84 15.41
C GLY A 166 2.74 -5.48 15.11
N LYS A 167 4.08 -5.39 15.10
CA LYS A 167 4.82 -4.22 14.63
C LYS A 167 5.01 -4.31 13.12
N PHE A 168 4.99 -3.18 12.44
CA PHE A 168 5.23 -3.11 11.00
C PHE A 168 5.94 -1.80 10.64
N TYR A 169 6.58 -1.77 9.48
CA TYR A 169 7.12 -0.54 8.91
C TYR A 169 6.49 -0.28 7.53
N LEU A 170 6.59 0.96 7.09
CA LEU A 170 6.07 1.41 5.80
C LEU A 170 7.23 1.64 4.83
N GLN A 171 7.21 0.89 3.73
CA GLN A 171 8.21 1.01 2.68
C GLN A 171 7.56 1.56 1.40
N SER A 172 8.11 2.62 0.83
CA SER A 172 7.57 3.19 -0.42
C SER A 172 7.62 2.17 -1.57
N LEU A 173 6.64 2.24 -2.47
CA LEU A 173 6.63 1.50 -3.75
C LEU A 173 7.34 2.24 -4.89
N LEU A 174 7.90 3.43 -4.64
CA LEU A 174 8.77 4.06 -5.62
C LEU A 174 9.99 3.16 -5.92
N ASP A 175 10.26 2.96 -7.20
CA ASP A 175 11.31 2.08 -7.72
C ASP A 175 12.69 2.75 -7.82
N ASP A 176 12.80 4.01 -7.38
CA ASP A 176 14.03 4.79 -7.48
C ASP A 176 15.10 4.34 -6.47
N LYS A 177 14.68 4.06 -5.22
CA LYS A 177 15.55 3.59 -4.14
C LYS A 177 14.72 3.02 -2.99
N GLN A 178 15.35 2.28 -2.10
CA GLN A 178 14.69 1.87 -0.87
C GLN A 178 14.41 3.08 0.02
N ARG A 179 13.13 3.28 0.34
CA ARG A 179 12.63 4.39 1.16
C ARG A 179 11.75 3.83 2.27
N ILE A 180 12.16 4.06 3.51
CA ILE A 180 11.45 3.61 4.71
C ILE A 180 10.92 4.84 5.45
N VAL A 181 9.67 4.81 5.88
CA VAL A 181 9.15 5.86 6.76
C VAL A 181 9.73 5.63 8.14
N GLY A 182 10.35 6.66 8.71
CA GLY A 182 10.87 6.60 10.06
C GLY A 182 10.95 7.96 10.74
N PHE A 183 11.00 7.94 12.05
CA PHE A 183 11.03 9.09 12.93
C PHE A 183 12.20 8.97 13.92
N ASP A 184 12.78 10.09 14.32
CA ASP A 184 13.80 10.11 15.37
C ASP A 184 13.17 10.02 16.77
N GLU A 185 14.02 10.05 17.81
CA GLU A 185 13.58 9.90 19.22
C GLU A 185 12.69 11.04 19.72
N ASN A 186 12.68 12.16 19.00
CA ASN A 186 11.85 13.34 19.27
C ASN A 186 10.55 13.31 18.45
N GLY A 187 10.32 12.27 17.65
CA GLY A 187 9.16 12.17 16.77
C GLY A 187 9.28 13.02 15.50
N GLU A 188 10.47 13.52 15.16
CA GLU A 188 10.70 14.26 13.93
C GLU A 188 10.99 13.30 12.77
N LEU A 189 10.60 13.67 11.56
CA LEU A 189 10.80 12.84 10.37
C LEU A 189 12.28 12.61 10.09
N LYS A 190 12.64 11.33 9.89
CA LYS A 190 13.93 10.97 9.30
C LYS A 190 13.83 10.98 7.79
N LYS A 191 14.98 11.24 7.15
CA LYS A 191 15.14 10.97 5.72
C LYS A 191 14.85 9.50 5.43
N THR A 192 14.03 9.25 4.41
CA THR A 192 13.53 7.93 4.05
C THR A 192 14.63 6.96 3.61
N MET A 193 15.76 7.46 3.11
CA MET A 193 16.93 6.63 2.83
C MET A 193 17.78 6.29 4.07
N VAL A 194 17.67 7.11 5.12
CA VAL A 194 18.45 6.93 6.35
C VAL A 194 17.73 5.97 7.28
N ALA A 195 16.40 6.06 7.32
CA ALA A 195 15.55 5.17 8.11
C ALA A 195 15.79 3.71 7.75
N GLN A 196 16.07 2.87 8.76
CA GLN A 196 16.34 1.45 8.55
C GLN A 196 15.08 0.60 8.72
N PRO A 197 14.84 -0.39 7.85
CA PRO A 197 13.74 -1.35 8.06
C PRO A 197 13.99 -2.15 9.34
N ASP A 198 12.91 -2.56 10.01
CA ASP A 198 12.94 -3.32 11.26
C ASP A 198 13.64 -2.63 12.45
N HIS A 199 13.97 -1.33 12.34
CA HIS A 199 14.56 -0.56 13.44
C HIS A 199 13.47 0.23 14.18
N PRO A 200 13.58 0.47 15.52
CA PRO A 200 12.55 1.15 16.30
C PRO A 200 11.97 2.44 15.69
N GLU A 201 12.83 3.25 15.06
CA GLU A 201 12.49 4.47 14.30
C GLU A 201 11.48 4.27 13.17
N SER A 202 11.40 3.08 12.58
CA SER A 202 10.54 2.75 11.44
C SER A 202 9.31 1.94 11.82
N LEU A 203 9.26 1.44 13.06
CA LEU A 203 8.29 0.46 13.49
C LEU A 203 7.09 1.15 14.13
N PHE A 204 5.91 0.77 13.63
CA PHE A 204 4.61 1.20 14.12
C PHE A 204 3.80 0.03 14.67
N LYS A 205 2.88 0.33 15.58
CA LYS A 205 1.77 -0.54 16.00
C LYS A 205 0.44 0.13 15.67
N ILE A 206 -0.57 -0.67 15.35
CA ILE A 206 -1.95 -0.20 15.20
C ILE A 206 -2.63 -0.17 16.58
N TYR A 207 -3.31 0.94 16.88
CA TYR A 207 -4.21 1.12 18.02
C TYR A 207 -5.56 1.68 17.56
#